data_AF-A0A9E1R1A5-F1
#
_entry.id   AF-A0A9E1R1A5-F1
#
_cell.length_a   1.000
_cell.length_b   1.000
_cell.length_c   1.000
_cell.angle_alpha   90.00
_cell.angle_beta   90.00
_cell.angle_gamma   90.00
#
_symmetry.space_group_name_H-M   'P 1'
#
loop_
_entity.id
_entity.type
_entity.pdbx_description
1 polymer ?
#
loop_
_entity_poly.entity_id
_entity_poly.type
_entity_poly.pdbx_seq_one_letter_code
_entity_poly.pdbx_strand_id
1 'polypeptide(L)'
;MQVRRHIYFDERALFYAASTYSRQIDTKALNQSDWYRSLRPTYAIQVLNYDSNRLRGIKDSVLEDTQTERTRSHPMADNQYLKHYVMTDKYSSQTINHLQMIQIELPRVPKKLFPPEKDFTEKDWWLSLFKHAKEYTRETLDSLEGQGIKAPDSILKAFGRLEMSRWEPEVVKEYATDVLDLEQYGSMLAVERAEGAQSANTETAKRMIETGDFTDDIIAKLTELSLEEVKGLRENSSE
;
A
#
# COMPACT_ATOMS: atom_id res chain seq x y z
N MET A 1 -3.34 -5.36 4.60
CA MET A 1 -1.88 -5.29 4.33
C MET A 1 -1.59 -4.13 3.37
N GLN A 2 -1.20 -2.96 3.89
CA GLN A 2 -0.67 -1.86 3.07
C GLN A 2 0.64 -1.38 3.65
N VAL A 3 1.56 -1.09 2.75
CA VAL A 3 2.97 -1.35 2.95
C VAL A 3 3.73 -0.21 2.31
N ARG A 4 4.59 0.47 3.08
CA ARG A 4 5.47 1.53 2.58
C ARG A 4 6.92 1.13 2.84
N ARG A 5 7.64 0.91 1.75
CA ARG A 5 8.98 0.30 1.58
C ARG A 5 9.00 -1.23 1.56
N HIS A 6 8.39 -1.80 0.54
CA HIS A 6 8.75 -3.15 0.14
C HIS A 6 9.79 -3.05 -0.98
N ILE A 7 11.07 -3.13 -0.60
CA ILE A 7 12.09 -3.67 -1.52
C ILE A 7 11.50 -5.01 -2.01
N TYR A 8 11.41 -5.20 -3.32
CA TYR A 8 10.73 -6.34 -3.94
C TYR A 8 9.21 -6.41 -3.74
N PHE A 9 8.48 -5.30 -3.88
CA PHE A 9 7.01 -5.28 -3.79
C PHE A 9 6.37 -6.23 -4.81
N ASP A 10 6.81 -6.15 -6.07
CA ASP A 10 6.28 -6.94 -7.16
C ASP A 10 6.48 -8.44 -6.92
N GLU A 11 7.65 -8.83 -6.41
CA GLU A 11 8.02 -10.21 -6.10
C GLU A 11 7.21 -10.75 -4.92
N ARG A 12 6.88 -9.91 -3.94
CA ARG A 12 6.02 -10.33 -2.83
C ARG A 12 4.56 -10.42 -3.24
N ALA A 13 4.07 -9.48 -4.04
CA ALA A 13 2.75 -9.60 -4.64
C ALA A 13 2.65 -10.87 -5.49
N LEU A 14 3.71 -11.20 -6.25
CA LEU A 14 3.81 -12.45 -7.01
C LEU A 14 3.85 -13.66 -6.08
N PHE A 15 4.61 -13.63 -4.98
CA PHE A 15 4.65 -14.71 -3.99
C PHE A 15 3.28 -15.00 -3.41
N TYR A 16 2.52 -13.97 -3.00
CA TYR A 16 1.16 -14.16 -2.49
C TYR A 16 0.22 -14.69 -3.57
N ALA A 17 0.27 -14.12 -4.77
CA ALA A 17 -0.54 -14.57 -5.89
C ALA A 17 -0.27 -16.05 -6.22
N ALA A 18 1.00 -16.45 -6.25
CA ALA A 18 1.43 -17.83 -6.45
C ALA A 18 1.04 -18.75 -5.30
N SER A 19 1.10 -18.27 -4.05
CA SER A 19 0.67 -19.04 -2.87
C SER A 19 -0.85 -19.28 -2.86
N THR A 20 -1.65 -18.27 -3.19
CA THR A 20 -3.09 -18.43 -3.38
C THR A 20 -3.40 -19.38 -4.52
N TYR A 21 -2.66 -19.27 -5.63
CA TYR A 21 -2.81 -20.16 -6.77
C TYR A 21 -2.48 -21.62 -6.43
N SER A 22 -1.39 -21.86 -5.69
CA SER A 22 -0.96 -23.22 -5.32
C SER A 22 -1.90 -23.90 -4.33
N ARG A 23 -2.63 -23.15 -3.49
CA ARG A 23 -3.66 -23.71 -2.59
C ARG A 23 -4.82 -24.39 -3.32
N GLN A 24 -5.00 -24.16 -4.62
CA GLN A 24 -5.99 -24.89 -5.42
C GLN A 24 -5.61 -26.37 -5.62
N ILE A 25 -4.33 -26.71 -5.39
CA ILE A 25 -3.79 -28.03 -5.64
C ILE A 25 -3.73 -28.79 -4.31
N ASP A 26 -4.61 -29.79 -4.14
CA ASP A 26 -4.45 -30.78 -3.09
C ASP A 26 -3.31 -31.75 -3.44
N THR A 27 -2.57 -32.21 -2.43
CA THR A 27 -1.51 -33.23 -2.52
C THR A 27 -1.95 -34.48 -3.28
N LYS A 28 -3.24 -34.83 -3.20
CA LYS A 28 -3.81 -35.96 -3.97
C LYS A 28 -3.98 -35.65 -5.46
N ALA A 29 -4.27 -34.40 -5.82
CA ALA A 29 -4.45 -33.97 -7.20
C ALA A 29 -3.13 -34.01 -7.98
N LEU A 30 -1.99 -33.72 -7.34
CA LEU A 30 -0.65 -33.81 -7.97
C LEU A 30 -0.31 -35.20 -8.54
N ASN A 31 -0.95 -36.26 -8.03
CA ASN A 31 -0.73 -37.62 -8.52
C ASN A 31 -1.53 -37.95 -9.79
N GLN A 32 -2.40 -37.05 -10.24
CA GLN A 32 -3.20 -37.21 -11.46
C GLN A 32 -2.51 -36.52 -12.63
N SER A 33 -2.41 -37.16 -13.79
CA SER A 33 -1.73 -36.60 -14.97
C SER A 33 -2.45 -35.38 -15.59
N ASP A 34 -3.70 -35.13 -15.20
CA ASP A 34 -4.56 -34.07 -15.70
C ASP A 34 -4.94 -33.02 -14.64
N TRP A 35 -4.23 -33.00 -13.51
CA TRP A 35 -4.46 -32.08 -12.38
C TRP A 35 -4.65 -30.62 -12.80
N TYR A 36 -3.88 -30.17 -13.81
CA TYR A 36 -3.89 -28.80 -14.31
C TYR A 36 -5.24 -28.38 -14.91
N ARG A 37 -6.08 -29.32 -15.38
CA ARG A 37 -7.40 -29.04 -15.94
C ARG A 37 -8.39 -28.51 -14.91
N SER A 38 -8.15 -28.82 -13.63
CA SER A 38 -8.99 -28.38 -12.52
C SER A 38 -8.62 -27.00 -11.97
N LEU A 39 -7.48 -26.43 -12.41
CA LEU A 39 -7.01 -25.12 -11.96
C LEU A 39 -7.94 -24.02 -12.45
N ARG A 40 -8.43 -23.20 -11.51
CA ARG A 40 -9.24 -22.03 -11.83
C ARG A 40 -8.35 -20.81 -12.08
N PRO A 41 -8.77 -19.92 -13.00
CA PRO A 41 -8.15 -18.61 -13.14
C PRO A 41 -8.11 -17.86 -11.80
N THR A 42 -6.95 -17.31 -11.46
CA THR A 42 -6.70 -16.47 -10.30
C THR A 42 -6.25 -15.10 -10.77
N TYR A 43 -6.95 -14.07 -10.29
CA TYR A 43 -6.65 -12.67 -10.58
C TYR A 43 -6.17 -12.01 -9.29
N ALA A 44 -4.92 -11.57 -9.28
CA ALA A 44 -4.35 -10.79 -8.19
C ALA A 44 -4.38 -9.30 -8.59
N ILE A 45 -5.23 -8.52 -7.92
CA ILE A 45 -5.34 -7.07 -8.15
C ILE A 45 -4.50 -6.36 -7.09
N GLN A 46 -3.46 -5.67 -7.54
CA GLN A 46 -2.60 -4.84 -6.72
C GLN A 46 -3.01 -3.39 -6.86
N VAL A 47 -3.68 -2.87 -5.85
CA VAL A 47 -4.06 -1.46 -5.81
C VAL A 47 -2.95 -0.69 -5.09
N LEU A 48 -2.18 0.05 -5.88
CA LEU A 48 -1.12 0.92 -5.40
C LEU A 48 -1.70 2.30 -5.12
N ASN A 49 -1.88 2.61 -3.84
CA ASN A 49 -2.04 3.97 -3.35
C ASN A 49 -0.67 4.50 -2.89
N TYR A 50 0.25 4.64 -3.85
CA TYR A 50 1.64 5.00 -3.58
C TYR A 50 1.75 6.49 -3.29
N ASP A 51 2.30 6.82 -2.13
CA ASP A 51 2.80 8.16 -1.81
C ASP A 51 4.29 8.15 -2.06
N SER A 52 4.66 8.87 -3.11
CA SER A 52 6.02 8.93 -3.62
C SER A 52 6.92 9.82 -2.78
N ASN A 53 6.38 10.77 -2.00
CA ASN A 53 7.13 11.59 -1.05
C ASN A 53 7.69 10.73 0.08
N ARG A 54 6.84 9.92 0.72
CA ARG A 54 7.27 9.06 1.83
C ARG A 54 8.29 8.01 1.42
N LEU A 55 8.27 7.55 0.17
CA LEU A 55 9.30 6.66 -0.38
C LEU A 55 10.65 7.36 -0.52
N ARG A 56 10.63 8.59 -1.02
CA ARG A 56 11.80 9.46 -1.13
C ARG A 56 12.23 10.06 0.21
N GLY A 57 11.51 9.76 1.30
CA GLY A 57 11.79 10.29 2.63
C GLY A 57 11.42 11.77 2.80
N ILE A 58 10.63 12.33 1.88
CA ILE A 58 10.15 13.71 1.94
C ILE A 58 8.99 13.75 2.93
N LYS A 59 9.12 14.55 3.99
CA LYS A 59 8.05 14.79 4.98
C LYS A 59 6.93 15.60 4.31
N ASP A 60 5.67 15.27 4.60
CA ASP A 60 4.49 15.97 4.04
C ASP A 60 4.46 17.48 4.37
N SER A 61 5.14 17.88 5.46
CA SER A 61 5.30 19.29 5.84
C SER A 61 6.27 20.09 4.98
N VAL A 62 7.11 19.42 4.18
CA VAL A 62 8.16 20.04 3.36
C VAL A 62 7.69 20.26 1.92
N LEU A 63 6.93 19.31 1.39
CA LEU A 63 6.41 19.38 0.04
C LEU A 63 5.02 18.75 0.03
N GLU A 64 4.00 19.54 -0.26
CA GLU A 64 2.64 19.04 -0.41
C GLU A 64 2.61 17.97 -1.52
N ASP A 65 2.04 16.79 -1.22
CA ASP A 65 1.94 15.71 -2.20
C ASP A 65 0.76 15.93 -3.17
N THR A 66 0.89 16.94 -4.03
CA THR A 66 -0.01 17.16 -5.15
C THR A 66 0.31 16.17 -6.27
N GLN A 67 -0.23 14.97 -6.12
CA GLN A 67 -0.06 13.85 -7.05
C GLN A 67 -0.20 14.23 -8.55
N THR A 68 -1.05 15.22 -8.87
CA THR A 68 -1.26 15.75 -10.22
C THR A 68 -0.02 16.46 -10.80
N GLU A 69 0.70 17.27 -10.03
CA GLU A 69 1.92 17.96 -10.48
C GLU A 69 3.08 17.00 -10.70
N ARG A 70 3.14 15.93 -9.91
CA ARG A 70 4.19 14.93 -10.01
C ARG A 70 4.00 14.00 -11.20
N THR A 71 2.76 13.58 -11.48
CA THR A 71 2.43 12.78 -12.68
C THR A 71 2.79 13.55 -13.97
N ARG A 72 2.66 14.88 -13.95
CA ARG A 72 3.05 15.75 -15.06
C ARG A 72 4.56 15.79 -15.31
N SER A 73 5.39 15.67 -14.27
CA SER A 73 6.86 15.75 -14.37
C SER A 73 7.56 14.40 -14.55
N HIS A 74 6.91 13.28 -14.20
CA HIS A 74 7.50 11.93 -14.27
C HIS A 74 6.48 10.87 -14.77
N PRO A 75 6.07 10.91 -16.05
CA PRO A 75 5.13 9.94 -16.60
C PRO A 75 5.75 8.52 -16.63
N MET A 76 4.95 7.50 -16.31
CA MET A 76 5.33 6.10 -16.59
C MET A 76 5.05 5.77 -18.05
N ALA A 77 5.76 4.77 -18.57
CA ALA A 77 5.54 4.29 -19.93
C ALA A 77 4.22 3.50 -20.03
N ASP A 78 3.53 3.60 -21.18
CA ASP A 78 2.17 3.10 -21.34
C ASP A 78 1.98 1.58 -21.17
N ASN A 79 3.07 0.83 -21.18
CA ASN A 79 3.11 -0.62 -21.05
C ASN A 79 3.36 -1.10 -19.59
N GLN A 80 3.52 -0.20 -18.63
CA GLN A 80 3.89 -0.57 -17.25
C GLN A 80 2.70 -0.84 -16.32
N TYR A 81 1.46 -0.61 -16.77
CA TYR A 81 0.26 -0.71 -15.92
C TYR A 81 -0.34 -2.13 -15.83
N LEU A 82 0.04 -3.07 -16.70
CA LEU A 82 -0.58 -4.40 -16.75
C LEU A 82 0.50 -5.47 -16.95
N LYS A 83 0.76 -6.30 -15.93
CA LYS A 83 1.75 -7.38 -15.99
C LYS A 83 1.06 -8.73 -16.08
N HIS A 84 0.93 -9.26 -17.30
CA HIS A 84 0.44 -10.62 -17.49
C HIS A 84 1.60 -11.61 -17.29
N TYR A 85 1.45 -12.53 -16.33
CA TYR A 85 2.44 -13.57 -16.10
C TYR A 85 2.00 -14.86 -16.79
N VAL A 86 2.91 -15.45 -17.55
CA VAL A 86 2.73 -16.77 -18.16
C VAL A 86 3.67 -17.72 -17.42
N MET A 87 3.12 -18.78 -16.85
CA MET A 87 3.90 -19.80 -16.15
C MET A 87 4.12 -20.99 -17.07
N THR A 88 5.29 -21.62 -16.96
CA THR A 88 5.56 -22.90 -17.64
C THR A 88 5.83 -23.95 -16.58
N ASP A 89 5.06 -25.03 -16.59
CA ASP A 89 5.33 -26.17 -15.72
C ASP A 89 6.65 -26.83 -16.13
N LYS A 90 7.56 -26.97 -15.17
CA LYS A 90 8.90 -27.52 -15.39
C LYS A 90 8.88 -28.99 -15.81
N TYR A 91 7.86 -29.74 -15.40
CA TYR A 91 7.79 -31.19 -15.63
C TYR A 91 7.07 -31.54 -16.93
N SER A 92 5.92 -30.92 -17.19
CA SER A 92 5.13 -31.19 -18.40
C SER A 92 5.43 -30.22 -19.56
N SER A 93 6.20 -29.15 -19.33
CA SER A 93 6.41 -28.04 -20.27
C SER A 93 5.11 -27.34 -20.70
N GLN A 94 4.00 -27.59 -20.00
CA GLN A 94 2.73 -26.95 -20.30
C GLN A 94 2.75 -25.48 -19.91
N THR A 95 2.15 -24.65 -20.75
CA THR A 95 1.96 -23.23 -20.47
C THR A 95 0.67 -23.06 -19.68
N ILE A 96 0.78 -22.48 -18.49
CA ILE A 96 -0.33 -22.17 -17.59
C ILE A 96 -0.51 -20.66 -17.55
N ASN A 97 -1.63 -20.17 -18.07
CA ASN A 97 -2.00 -18.75 -18.13
C ASN A 97 -3.16 -18.40 -17.17
N HIS A 98 -3.37 -19.25 -16.16
CA HIS A 98 -4.45 -19.10 -15.18
C HIS A 98 -4.09 -18.18 -14.00
N LEU A 99 -2.92 -17.52 -14.01
CA LEU A 99 -2.55 -16.53 -13.00
C LEU A 99 -2.33 -15.17 -13.66
N GLN A 100 -3.17 -14.19 -13.36
CA GLN A 100 -3.05 -12.83 -13.86
C GLN A 100 -2.82 -11.86 -12.72
N MET A 101 -1.84 -10.96 -12.88
CA MET A 101 -1.58 -9.88 -11.94
C MET A 101 -1.92 -8.54 -12.60
N ILE A 102 -2.81 -7.78 -11.98
CA ILE A 102 -3.25 -6.48 -12.47
C ILE A 102 -2.77 -5.44 -11.47
N GLN A 103 -1.96 -4.49 -11.90
CA GLN A 103 -1.39 -3.45 -11.03
C GLN A 103 -2.05 -2.10 -11.35
N ILE A 104 -2.69 -1.49 -10.36
CA ILE A 104 -3.46 -0.26 -10.53
C ILE A 104 -2.86 0.82 -9.65
N GLU A 105 -2.22 1.82 -10.25
CA GLU A 105 -1.76 3.02 -9.54
C GLU A 105 -2.84 4.11 -9.57
N LEU A 106 -3.68 4.13 -8.53
CA LEU A 106 -4.75 5.14 -8.33
C LEU A 106 -4.28 6.60 -8.37
N PRO A 107 -3.09 6.95 -7.85
CA PRO A 107 -2.66 8.33 -7.79
C PRO A 107 -2.51 8.96 -9.20
N ARG A 108 -2.28 8.15 -10.24
CA ARG A 108 -2.02 8.66 -11.60
C ARG A 108 -3.26 8.91 -12.45
N VAL A 109 -4.46 8.70 -11.92
CA VAL A 109 -5.69 9.00 -12.66
C VAL A 109 -5.86 10.53 -12.68
N PRO A 110 -5.74 11.20 -13.85
CA PRO A 110 -5.76 12.66 -13.94
C PRO A 110 -7.19 13.24 -13.80
N LYS A 111 -8.15 12.39 -13.43
CA LYS A 111 -9.56 12.74 -13.27
C LYS A 111 -9.80 13.09 -11.81
N LYS A 112 -10.62 14.13 -11.57
CA LYS A 112 -11.22 14.35 -10.25
C LYS A 112 -12.13 13.16 -9.97
N LEU A 113 -11.73 12.32 -9.02
CA LEU A 113 -12.46 11.09 -8.69
C LEU A 113 -13.44 11.31 -7.54
N PHE A 114 -13.30 12.38 -6.75
CA PHE A 114 -14.19 12.65 -5.62
C PHE A 114 -14.57 14.13 -5.50
N PRO A 115 -15.82 14.46 -5.09
CA PRO A 115 -16.96 13.55 -4.99
C PRO A 115 -17.39 13.01 -6.36
N PRO A 116 -18.05 11.84 -6.45
CA PRO A 116 -18.59 11.32 -7.71
C PRO A 116 -19.55 12.30 -8.38
N GLU A 117 -19.52 12.32 -9.71
CA GLU A 117 -20.39 13.18 -10.53
C GLU A 117 -21.35 12.31 -11.36
N LYS A 118 -22.41 12.91 -11.92
CA LYS A 118 -23.48 12.18 -12.62
C LYS A 118 -23.01 11.47 -13.89
N ASP A 119 -21.92 11.93 -14.49
CA ASP A 119 -21.30 11.39 -15.70
C ASP A 119 -20.23 10.33 -15.40
N PHE A 120 -20.01 9.96 -14.13
CA PHE A 120 -19.06 8.92 -13.78
C PHE A 120 -19.44 7.59 -14.40
N THR A 121 -18.51 7.02 -15.16
CA THR A 121 -18.62 5.64 -15.62
C THR A 121 -18.44 4.68 -14.45
N GLU A 122 -18.84 3.42 -14.63
CA GLU A 122 -18.60 2.38 -13.60
C GLU A 122 -17.11 2.25 -13.24
N LYS A 123 -16.22 2.43 -14.21
CA LYS A 123 -14.77 2.45 -13.98
C LYS A 123 -14.36 3.62 -13.08
N ASP A 124 -14.91 4.81 -13.29
CA ASP A 124 -14.60 5.99 -12.48
C ASP A 124 -15.08 5.80 -11.03
N TRP A 125 -16.24 5.16 -10.84
CA TRP A 125 -16.74 4.78 -9.53
C TRP A 125 -15.78 3.85 -8.78
N TRP A 126 -15.31 2.79 -9.43
CA TRP A 126 -14.34 1.88 -8.82
C TRP A 126 -13.02 2.59 -8.48
N LEU A 127 -12.50 3.42 -9.38
CA LEU A 127 -11.28 4.18 -9.14
C LEU A 127 -11.44 5.17 -7.98
N SER A 128 -12.57 5.85 -7.91
CA SER A 128 -12.88 6.72 -6.77
C SER A 128 -12.97 5.95 -5.48
N LEU A 129 -13.72 4.85 -5.45
CA LEU A 129 -13.90 4.01 -4.27
C LEU A 129 -12.57 3.47 -3.75
N PHE A 130 -11.69 3.00 -4.62
CA PHE A 130 -10.37 2.54 -4.20
C PHE A 130 -9.48 3.66 -3.67
N LYS A 131 -9.61 4.89 -4.19
CA LYS A 131 -8.79 6.03 -3.80
C LYS A 131 -9.27 6.72 -2.52
N HIS A 132 -10.59 6.82 -2.37
CA HIS A 132 -11.28 7.59 -1.34
C HIS A 132 -12.16 6.68 -0.47
N ALA A 133 -11.70 5.44 -0.20
CA ALA A 133 -12.48 4.43 0.50
C ALA A 133 -12.97 4.88 1.89
N LYS A 134 -12.22 5.78 2.56
CA LYS A 134 -12.57 6.28 3.90
C LYS A 134 -13.71 7.29 3.85
N GLU A 135 -13.83 8.01 2.74
CA GLU A 135 -14.83 9.05 2.50
C GLU A 135 -16.19 8.45 2.12
N TYR A 136 -16.22 7.19 1.67
CA TYR A 136 -17.46 6.46 1.39
C TYR A 136 -18.06 5.85 2.65
N THR A 137 -19.01 6.57 3.23
CA THR A 137 -19.88 6.07 4.30
C THR A 137 -21.31 5.88 3.78
N ARG A 138 -22.17 5.24 4.59
CA ARG A 138 -23.60 5.13 4.27
C ARG A 138 -24.24 6.51 4.11
N GLU A 139 -23.90 7.45 4.98
CA GLU A 139 -24.35 8.84 4.93
C GLU A 139 -23.88 9.54 3.65
N THR A 140 -22.63 9.34 3.25
CA THR A 140 -22.10 9.89 2.00
C THR A 140 -22.87 9.34 0.79
N LEU A 141 -23.15 8.03 0.76
CA LEU A 141 -23.89 7.40 -0.33
C LEU A 141 -25.34 7.90 -0.40
N ASP A 142 -26.02 8.01 0.74
CA ASP A 142 -27.40 8.52 0.82
C ASP A 142 -27.46 9.99 0.36
N SER A 143 -26.47 10.80 0.75
CA SER A 143 -26.34 12.19 0.29
C SER A 143 -26.11 12.28 -1.23
N LEU A 144 -25.28 11.41 -1.80
CA LEU A 144 -25.05 11.37 -3.25
C LEU A 144 -26.32 10.97 -4.01
N GLU A 145 -27.06 9.97 -3.50
CA GLU A 145 -28.33 9.56 -4.09
C GLU A 145 -29.36 10.70 -4.04
N GLY A 146 -29.43 11.45 -2.93
CA GLY A 146 -30.27 12.65 -2.79
C GLY A 146 -29.93 13.77 -3.79
N GLN A 147 -28.68 13.85 -4.24
CA GLN A 147 -28.22 14.78 -5.30
C GLN A 147 -28.48 14.23 -6.73
N GLY A 148 -29.07 13.04 -6.84
CA GLY A 148 -29.31 12.33 -8.09
C GLY A 148 -28.05 11.68 -8.68
N ILE A 149 -27.02 11.44 -7.86
CA ILE A 149 -25.79 10.74 -8.24
C ILE A 149 -25.92 9.30 -7.73
N LYS A 150 -26.37 8.41 -8.60
CA LYS A 150 -26.62 7.01 -8.23
C LYS A 150 -25.39 6.14 -8.54
N ALA A 151 -24.94 5.40 -7.53
CA ALA A 151 -23.88 4.42 -7.72
C ALA A 151 -24.35 3.26 -8.62
N PRO A 152 -23.47 2.71 -9.49
CA PRO A 152 -23.77 1.52 -10.26
C PRO A 152 -24.13 0.32 -9.38
N ASP A 153 -24.97 -0.59 -9.90
CA ASP A 153 -25.42 -1.79 -9.18
C ASP A 153 -24.26 -2.66 -8.68
N SER A 154 -23.15 -2.73 -9.42
CA SER A 154 -21.95 -3.47 -9.01
C SER A 154 -21.31 -2.90 -7.75
N ILE A 155 -21.25 -1.57 -7.63
CA ILE A 155 -20.76 -0.85 -6.45
C ILE A 155 -21.69 -1.07 -5.25
N LEU A 156 -23.00 -0.94 -5.46
CA LEU A 156 -24.00 -1.18 -4.42
C LEU A 156 -23.95 -2.62 -3.90
N LYS A 157 -23.81 -3.60 -4.80
CA LYS A 157 -23.60 -5.01 -4.43
C LYS A 157 -22.31 -5.21 -3.63
N ALA A 158 -21.24 -4.50 -3.97
CA ALA A 158 -19.99 -4.57 -3.24
C ALA A 158 -20.14 -4.03 -1.81
N PHE A 159 -20.78 -2.88 -1.63
CA PHE A 159 -21.12 -2.36 -0.29
C PHE A 159 -22.02 -3.32 0.49
N GLY A 160 -23.04 -3.89 -0.16
CA GLY A 160 -23.91 -4.89 0.47
C GLY A 160 -23.16 -6.15 0.92
N ARG A 161 -22.07 -6.53 0.23
CA ARG A 161 -21.19 -7.62 0.66
C ARG A 161 -20.26 -7.23 1.81
N LEU A 162 -20.06 -5.94 2.09
CA LEU A 162 -19.30 -5.47 3.24
C LEU A 162 -20.14 -5.37 4.52
N GLU A 163 -21.46 -5.59 4.44
CA GLU A 163 -22.31 -5.65 5.63
C GLU A 163 -21.94 -6.88 6.48
N MET A 164 -21.13 -6.67 7.52
CA MET A 164 -20.62 -7.73 8.40
C MET A 164 -21.73 -8.53 9.09
N SER A 165 -22.93 -7.96 9.23
CA SER A 165 -24.12 -8.68 9.73
C SER A 165 -24.53 -9.86 8.84
N ARG A 166 -24.08 -9.89 7.59
CA ARG A 166 -24.33 -10.98 6.63
C ARG A 166 -23.17 -11.98 6.57
N TRP A 167 -22.09 -11.74 7.31
CA TRP A 167 -20.91 -12.59 7.28
C TRP A 167 -21.07 -13.73 8.27
N GLU A 168 -20.40 -14.84 7.99
CA GLU A 168 -20.31 -15.95 8.94
C GLU A 168 -19.53 -15.52 10.18
N PRO A 169 -19.96 -15.88 11.41
CA PRO A 169 -19.31 -15.41 12.63
C PRO A 169 -17.81 -15.71 12.71
N GLU A 170 -17.37 -16.84 12.16
CA GLU A 170 -15.95 -17.21 12.12
C GLU A 170 -15.13 -16.26 11.24
N VAL A 171 -15.67 -15.88 10.07
CA VAL A 171 -15.05 -14.93 9.14
C VAL A 171 -15.00 -13.53 9.74
N VAL A 172 -16.02 -13.12 10.50
CA VAL A 172 -16.00 -11.84 11.23
C VAL A 172 -14.89 -11.81 12.26
N LYS A 173 -14.68 -12.91 12.99
CA LYS A 173 -13.63 -13.03 14.00
C LYS A 173 -12.22 -13.01 13.38
N GLU A 174 -12.04 -13.73 12.26
CA GLU A 174 -10.80 -13.70 11.49
C GLU A 174 -10.49 -12.28 11.01
N TYR A 175 -11.46 -11.62 10.38
CA TYR A 175 -11.30 -10.24 9.92
C TYR A 175 -10.98 -9.26 11.06
N ALA A 176 -11.64 -9.38 12.22
CA ALA A 176 -11.33 -8.54 13.37
C ALA A 176 -9.90 -8.74 13.88
N THR A 177 -9.40 -9.98 13.84
CA THR A 177 -8.01 -10.32 14.18
C THR A 177 -7.06 -9.68 13.19
N ASP A 178 -7.32 -9.82 11.89
CA ASP A 178 -6.52 -9.21 10.82
C ASP A 178 -6.45 -7.69 10.93
N VAL A 179 -7.57 -7.03 11.30
CA VAL A 179 -7.61 -5.58 11.50
C VAL A 179 -6.74 -5.17 12.69
N LEU A 180 -6.84 -5.87 13.82
CA LEU A 180 -6.02 -5.61 15.01
C LEU A 180 -4.53 -5.81 14.71
N ASP A 181 -4.18 -6.89 14.01
CA ASP A 181 -2.81 -7.17 13.59
C ASP A 181 -2.29 -6.05 12.68
N LEU A 182 -3.12 -5.54 11.76
CA LEU A 182 -2.76 -4.41 10.90
C LEU A 182 -2.51 -3.13 11.69
N GLU A 183 -3.33 -2.83 12.69
CA GLU A 183 -3.17 -1.66 13.56
C GLU A 183 -1.91 -1.76 14.42
N GLN A 184 -1.67 -2.93 15.03
CA GLN A 184 -0.46 -3.21 15.82
C GLN A 184 0.81 -3.14 14.95
N TYR A 185 0.76 -3.68 13.74
CA TYR A 185 1.88 -3.57 12.82
C TYR A 185 2.13 -2.11 12.41
N GLY A 186 1.06 -1.34 12.22
CA GLY A 186 1.13 0.09 11.94
C GLY A 186 1.76 0.91 13.07
N SER A 187 1.42 0.60 14.33
CA SER A 187 1.98 1.28 15.51
C SER A 187 3.43 0.91 15.75
N MET A 188 3.79 -0.37 15.64
CA MET A 188 5.17 -0.86 15.74
C MET A 188 6.07 -0.16 14.70
N LEU A 189 5.61 -0.05 13.45
CA LEU A 189 6.33 0.68 12.39
C LEU A 189 6.45 2.19 12.65
N ALA A 190 5.51 2.80 13.38
CA ALA A 190 5.62 4.21 13.75
C ALA A 190 6.73 4.41 14.79
N VAL A 191 6.82 3.50 15.76
CA VAL A 191 7.87 3.47 16.78
C VAL A 191 9.23 3.22 16.14
N GLU A 192 9.40 2.17 15.33
CA GLU A 192 10.68 1.87 14.65
C GLU A 192 11.17 3.02 13.78
N ARG A 193 10.26 3.79 13.16
CA ARG A 193 10.65 4.98 12.39
C ARG A 193 11.06 6.16 13.26
N ALA A 194 10.37 6.37 14.39
CA ALA A 194 10.76 7.40 15.33
C ALA A 194 12.16 7.10 15.90
N GLU A 195 12.40 5.84 16.27
CA GLU A 195 13.70 5.36 16.75
C GLU A 195 14.79 5.44 15.67
N GLY A 196 14.47 5.11 14.41
CA GLY A 196 15.40 5.23 13.30
C GLY A 196 15.75 6.68 12.95
N ALA A 197 14.77 7.59 12.99
CA ALA A 197 15.02 9.03 12.81
C ALA A 197 15.88 9.60 13.95
N GLN A 198 15.55 9.23 15.19
CA GLN A 198 16.33 9.62 16.37
C GLN A 198 17.76 9.08 16.29
N SER A 199 17.95 7.83 15.85
CA SER A 199 19.26 7.22 15.66
C SER A 199 20.09 7.95 14.58
N ALA A 200 19.49 8.28 13.45
CA ALA A 200 20.15 9.03 12.38
C ALA A 200 20.53 10.46 12.82
N ASN A 201 19.66 11.12 13.56
CA ASN A 201 19.91 12.44 14.14
C ASN A 201 21.05 12.38 15.17
N THR A 202 21.08 11.34 16.00
CA THR A 202 22.13 11.09 16.99
C THR A 202 23.48 10.82 16.32
N GLU A 203 23.51 10.00 15.26
CA GLU A 203 24.74 9.72 14.50
C GLU A 203 25.27 10.96 13.78
N THR A 204 24.37 11.77 13.19
CA THR A 204 24.73 13.05 12.57
C THR A 204 25.31 14.02 13.60
N ALA A 205 24.70 14.10 14.79
CA ALA A 205 25.20 14.92 15.89
C ALA A 205 26.60 14.47 16.33
N LYS A 206 26.85 13.16 16.47
CA LYS A 206 28.19 12.64 16.80
C LYS A 206 29.24 13.04 15.77
N ARG A 207 28.96 12.89 14.48
CA ARG A 207 29.87 13.33 13.41
C ARG A 207 30.13 14.83 13.42
N MET A 208 29.12 15.65 13.74
CA MET A 208 29.26 17.10 13.90
C MET A 208 30.09 17.49 15.13
N ILE A 209 29.99 16.72 16.22
CA ILE A 209 30.82 16.90 17.42
C ILE A 209 32.28 16.51 17.12
N GLU A 210 32.50 15.37 16.45
CA GLU A 210 33.83 14.88 16.06
C GLU A 210 34.57 15.83 15.12
N THR A 211 33.85 16.54 14.25
CA THR A 211 34.43 17.55 13.35
C THR A 211 34.82 18.84 14.07
N GLY A 212 34.30 19.10 15.28
CA GLY A 212 34.73 20.21 16.15
C GLY A 212 34.31 21.63 15.73
N ASP A 213 33.78 21.79 14.52
CA ASP A 213 33.49 23.10 13.92
C ASP A 213 32.12 23.69 14.31
N PHE A 214 31.28 22.92 15.02
CA PHE A 214 29.90 23.30 15.33
C PHE A 214 29.67 23.50 16.84
N THR A 215 28.92 24.55 17.18
CA THR A 215 28.43 24.80 18.55
C THR A 215 27.20 23.94 18.85
N ASP A 216 26.99 23.61 20.13
CA ASP A 216 25.87 22.76 20.57
C ASP A 216 24.51 23.28 20.09
N ASP A 217 24.31 24.61 20.06
CA ASP A 217 23.09 25.24 19.54
C ASP A 217 22.86 24.98 18.05
N ILE A 218 23.93 24.92 17.25
CA ILE A 218 23.84 24.67 15.80
C ILE A 218 23.57 23.18 15.56
N ILE A 219 24.21 22.31 16.34
CA ILE A 219 24.00 20.86 16.26
C ILE A 219 22.56 20.51 16.63
N ALA A 220 22.06 21.00 17.77
CA ALA A 220 20.69 20.79 18.22
C ALA A 220 19.66 21.25 17.17
N LYS A 221 19.90 22.41 16.55
CA LYS A 221 19.04 22.95 15.49
C LYS A 221 19.04 22.10 14.21
N LEU A 222 20.18 21.52 13.84
CA LEU A 222 20.32 20.74 12.60
C LEU A 222 19.87 19.29 12.75
N THR A 223 19.92 18.73 13.96
CA THR A 223 19.59 17.32 14.22
C THR A 223 18.25 17.14 14.92
N GLU A 224 17.49 18.22 15.15
CA GLU A 224 16.21 18.18 15.88
C GLU A 224 16.33 17.57 17.30
N LEU A 225 17.55 17.50 17.86
CA LEU A 225 17.82 17.03 19.23
C LEU A 225 17.72 18.18 20.24
N SER A 226 17.46 17.86 21.50
CA SER A 226 17.53 18.83 22.58
C SER A 226 18.98 19.22 22.91
N LEU A 227 19.17 20.42 23.47
CA LEU A 227 20.48 20.88 23.93
C LEU A 227 21.09 19.98 25.01
N GLU A 228 20.25 19.36 25.84
CA GLU A 228 20.68 18.41 26.87
C GLU A 228 21.22 17.12 26.25
N GLU A 229 20.56 16.58 25.23
CA GLU A 229 21.03 15.40 24.49
C GLU A 229 22.35 15.66 23.77
N VAL A 230 22.51 16.84 23.14
CA VAL A 230 23.76 17.21 22.46
C VAL A 230 24.93 17.36 23.45
N LYS A 231 24.70 17.99 24.61
CA LYS A 231 25.72 18.11 25.66
C LYS A 231 26.14 16.75 26.21
N GLY A 232 25.17 15.88 26.49
CA GLY A 232 25.45 14.51 26.96
C GLY A 232 26.23 13.68 25.92
N LEU A 233 25.98 13.87 24.62
CA LEU A 233 26.76 13.23 23.56
C LEU A 233 28.20 13.73 23.49
N ARG A 234 28.43 15.02 23.75
CA ARG A 234 29.76 15.64 23.74
C ARG A 234 30.60 15.22 24.95
N GLU A 235 29.99 15.15 26.12
CA GLU A 235 30.63 14.64 27.35
C GLU A 235 31.11 13.19 27.18
N ASN A 236 30.25 12.31 26.64
CA ASN A 236 30.59 10.91 26.37
C ASN A 236 31.60 10.70 25.24
N SER A 237 31.86 11.71 24.39
CA SER A 237 32.86 11.64 23.30
C SER A 237 34.21 12.23 23.70
N SER A 238 34.29 12.82 24.90
CA SER A 238 35.50 13.44 25.48
C SER A 238 36.21 12.53 26.50
N GLU A 239 35.62 11.37 26.82
CA GLU A 239 36.24 10.23 27.51
C GLU A 239 36.94 9.29 26.51
#